data_AF-A0A838FRP4-F1
#
_entry.id   AF-A0A838FRP4-F1
#
_cell.length_a   1.000
_cell.length_b   1.000
_cell.length_c   1.000
_cell.angle_alpha   90.00
_cell.angle_beta   90.00
_cell.angle_gamma   90.00
#
_symmetry.space_group_name_H-M   'P 1'
#
loop_
_entity.id
_entity.type
_entity.pdbx_description
1 polymer ?
#
loop_
_entity_poly.entity_id
_entity_poly.type
_entity_poly.pdbx_seq_one_letter_code
_entity_poly.pdbx_strand_id
1 'polypeptide(L)'
;MTGEPISEEEMLTLFEAARWAPSTYNEQEWRFLYARRDTPQWPLFFDLLVEGNQAWCKNAALLVLIAAHKVFARNGKPNPVHLFDCGSAFENLCLQGTAMGLVVHGMSGFDYAKAPAALGIPDEYAVAAMFAVGRPGDPQQLPEGYQEMEKPSGRRPVQESICEGKFAFGTQAS
;
A
#
# COMPACT_ATOMS: atom_id res chain seq x y z
N MET A 1 -10.93 -8.08 -8.95
CA MET A 1 -9.75 -8.42 -9.79
C MET A 1 -9.98 -9.76 -10.49
N THR A 2 -9.41 -9.98 -11.68
CA THR A 2 -9.69 -11.19 -12.52
C THR A 2 -9.12 -12.49 -11.96
N GLY A 3 -8.09 -12.41 -11.12
CA GLY A 3 -7.35 -13.59 -10.67
C GLY A 3 -6.22 -14.03 -11.60
N GLU A 4 -6.07 -13.38 -12.76
CA GLU A 4 -4.93 -13.61 -13.65
C GLU A 4 -3.63 -13.11 -13.03
N PRO A 5 -2.51 -13.82 -13.22
CA PRO A 5 -1.21 -13.36 -12.76
C PRO A 5 -0.76 -12.11 -13.55
N ILE A 6 0.05 -11.27 -12.89
CA ILE A 6 0.88 -10.27 -13.57
C ILE A 6 2.25 -10.90 -13.87
N SER A 7 2.88 -10.47 -14.96
CA SER A 7 4.21 -10.94 -15.31
C SER A 7 5.26 -10.43 -14.33
N GLU A 8 6.42 -11.08 -14.30
CA GLU A 8 7.55 -10.60 -13.51
C GLU A 8 8.01 -9.20 -13.97
N GLU A 9 7.98 -8.93 -15.27
CA GLU A 9 8.31 -7.62 -15.83
C GLU A 9 7.32 -6.53 -15.36
N GLU A 10 6.01 -6.82 -15.38
CA GLU A 10 5.00 -5.90 -14.85
C GLU A 10 5.23 -5.64 -13.35
N MET A 11 5.50 -6.69 -12.57
CA MET A 11 5.80 -6.58 -11.15
C MET A 11 7.05 -5.73 -10.89
N LEU A 12 8.14 -5.99 -11.61
CA LEU A 12 9.38 -5.22 -11.47
C LEU A 12 9.20 -3.76 -11.89
N THR A 13 8.38 -3.49 -12.91
CA THR A 13 8.05 -2.12 -13.35
C THR A 13 7.35 -1.33 -12.25
N LEU A 14 6.42 -1.95 -11.51
CA LEU A 14 5.76 -1.33 -10.35
C LEU A 14 6.75 -0.96 -9.25
N PHE A 15 7.64 -1.89 -8.89
CA PHE A 15 8.62 -1.65 -7.83
C PHE A 15 9.75 -0.72 -8.26
N GLU A 16 10.09 -0.65 -9.55
CA GLU A 16 11.02 0.34 -10.09
C GLU A 16 10.44 1.75 -9.93
N ALA A 17 9.16 1.97 -10.22
CA ALA A 17 8.51 3.25 -9.97
C ALA A 17 8.52 3.62 -8.47
N ALA A 18 8.23 2.67 -7.59
CA ALA A 18 8.33 2.87 -6.14
C ALA A 18 9.74 3.29 -5.70
N ARG A 19 10.78 2.64 -6.26
CA ARG A 19 12.19 2.89 -5.96
C ARG A 19 12.62 4.33 -6.30
N TRP A 20 11.99 4.97 -7.28
CA TRP A 20 12.28 6.34 -7.69
C TRP A 20 11.64 7.42 -6.80
N ALA A 21 10.90 7.07 -5.75
CA ALA A 21 10.38 8.06 -4.82
C ALA A 21 11.51 8.82 -4.10
N PRO A 22 11.30 10.10 -3.76
CA PRO A 22 12.23 10.82 -2.90
C PRO A 22 12.24 10.21 -1.49
N SER A 23 13.40 10.28 -0.84
CA SER A 23 13.55 9.93 0.57
C SER A 23 14.59 10.82 1.25
N THR A 24 14.44 11.00 2.56
CA THR A 24 15.34 11.81 3.37
C THR A 24 16.75 11.21 3.33
N TYR A 25 17.73 12.03 2.95
CA TYR A 25 19.11 11.59 2.71
C TYR A 25 19.28 10.46 1.67
N ASN A 26 18.27 10.23 0.83
CA ASN A 26 18.22 9.13 -0.13
C ASN A 26 18.35 7.73 0.51
N GLU A 27 17.84 7.57 1.74
CA GLU A 27 17.97 6.34 2.53
C GLU A 27 17.12 5.18 1.99
N GLN A 28 16.01 5.46 1.28
CA GLN A 28 15.16 4.45 0.65
C GLN A 28 14.77 3.35 1.66
N GLU A 29 14.19 3.80 2.78
CA GLU A 29 13.92 2.99 3.97
C GLU A 29 12.84 1.91 3.78
N TRP A 30 12.09 1.97 2.68
CA TRP A 30 11.02 1.02 2.36
C TRP A 30 11.57 -0.39 2.07
N ARG A 31 10.86 -1.39 2.57
CA ARG A 31 10.99 -2.79 2.17
C ARG A 31 9.61 -3.29 1.78
N PHE A 32 9.53 -3.87 0.59
CA PHE A 32 8.32 -4.52 0.10
C PHE A 32 8.50 -6.02 0.23
N LEU A 33 7.70 -6.64 1.09
CA LEU A 33 7.59 -8.10 1.18
C LEU A 33 6.36 -8.48 0.36
N TYR A 34 6.46 -9.48 -0.52
CA TYR A 34 5.36 -9.80 -1.43
C TYR A 34 5.11 -11.31 -1.55
N ALA A 35 3.87 -11.65 -1.89
CA ALA A 35 3.48 -12.99 -2.32
C ALA A 35 2.64 -12.91 -3.59
N ARG A 36 2.98 -13.77 -4.55
CA ARG A 36 2.19 -13.98 -5.76
C ARG A 36 1.12 -15.04 -5.49
N ARG A 37 -0.05 -14.88 -6.10
CA ARG A 37 -1.23 -15.74 -5.89
C ARG A 37 -0.94 -17.22 -5.95
N ASP A 38 -0.27 -17.64 -7.02
CA ASP A 38 -0.06 -19.06 -7.31
C ASP A 38 1.27 -19.58 -6.75
N THR A 39 1.74 -19.00 -5.64
CA THR A 39 2.98 -19.42 -4.98
C THR A 39 2.74 -19.88 -3.55
N PRO A 40 3.61 -20.73 -2.97
CA PRO A 40 3.46 -21.18 -1.59
C PRO A 40 3.45 -20.07 -0.54
N GLN A 41 3.88 -18.86 -0.90
CA GLN A 41 3.89 -17.70 0.01
C GLN A 41 2.52 -17.04 0.16
N TRP A 42 1.56 -17.31 -0.72
CA TRP A 42 0.26 -16.62 -0.70
C TRP A 42 -0.49 -16.75 0.64
N PRO A 43 -0.66 -17.95 1.24
CA PRO A 43 -1.37 -18.07 2.51
C PRO A 43 -0.73 -17.25 3.63
N LEU A 44 0.61 -17.17 3.64
CA LEU A 44 1.36 -16.39 4.65
C LEU A 44 0.97 -14.91 4.67
N PHE A 45 0.58 -14.35 3.53
CA PHE A 45 0.14 -12.96 3.42
C PHE A 45 -1.38 -12.83 3.52
N PHE A 46 -2.11 -13.71 2.84
CA PHE A 46 -3.56 -13.66 2.78
C PHE A 46 -4.20 -13.86 4.16
N ASP A 47 -3.65 -14.77 4.97
CA ASP A 47 -4.17 -15.08 6.31
C ASP A 47 -3.91 -13.96 7.33
N LEU A 48 -3.08 -12.96 7.01
CA LEU A 48 -2.89 -11.76 7.82
C LEU A 48 -4.05 -10.76 7.66
N LEU A 49 -4.74 -10.79 6.51
CA LEU A 49 -5.81 -9.85 6.19
C LEU A 49 -7.07 -10.16 7.01
N VAL A 50 -7.82 -9.12 7.38
CA VAL A 50 -9.15 -9.32 7.97
C VAL A 50 -10.13 -9.87 6.93
N GLU A 51 -11.18 -10.56 7.37
CA GLU A 51 -12.18 -11.20 6.49
C GLU A 51 -12.76 -10.25 5.43
N GLY A 52 -13.02 -9.00 5.81
CA GLY A 52 -13.52 -7.98 4.88
C GLY A 52 -12.56 -7.70 3.71
N ASN A 53 -11.24 -7.73 3.95
CA ASN A 53 -10.27 -7.57 2.87
C ASN A 53 -10.11 -8.84 2.06
N GLN A 54 -10.08 -10.00 2.73
CA GLN A 54 -10.02 -11.30 2.07
C GLN A 54 -11.16 -11.50 1.05
N ALA A 55 -12.37 -11.02 1.37
CA ALA A 55 -13.56 -11.18 0.56
C ALA A 55 -13.40 -10.71 -0.89
N TRP A 56 -12.71 -9.58 -1.11
CA TRP A 56 -12.51 -8.99 -2.43
C TRP A 56 -11.12 -9.24 -3.01
N CYS A 57 -10.07 -9.35 -2.19
CA CYS A 57 -8.68 -9.49 -2.67
C CYS A 57 -8.23 -10.94 -2.93
N LYS A 58 -9.06 -11.96 -2.65
CA LYS A 58 -8.75 -13.38 -2.95
C LYS A 58 -8.39 -13.66 -4.41
N ASN A 59 -8.76 -12.76 -5.33
CA ASN A 59 -8.45 -12.80 -6.75
C ASN A 59 -7.37 -11.78 -7.16
N ALA A 60 -6.62 -11.21 -6.22
CA ALA A 60 -5.46 -10.39 -6.55
C ALA A 60 -4.31 -11.25 -7.09
N ALA A 61 -3.47 -10.67 -7.94
CA ALA A 61 -2.27 -11.33 -8.48
C ALA A 61 -1.10 -11.28 -7.49
N LEU A 62 -1.05 -10.21 -6.70
CA LEU A 62 0.03 -9.91 -5.76
C LEU A 62 -0.55 -9.34 -4.46
N LEU A 63 -0.04 -9.81 -3.32
CA LEU A 63 -0.19 -9.17 -2.03
C LEU A 63 1.16 -8.67 -1.59
N VAL A 64 1.21 -7.46 -1.03
CA VAL A 64 2.45 -6.82 -0.60
C VAL A 64 2.24 -6.20 0.77
N LEU A 65 3.23 -6.34 1.65
CA LEU A 65 3.37 -5.59 2.88
C LEU A 65 4.52 -4.60 2.76
N ILE A 66 4.29 -3.37 3.22
CA ILE A 66 5.28 -2.31 3.28
C ILE A 66 5.82 -2.21 4.70
N ALA A 67 7.13 -2.35 4.84
CA ALA A 67 7.87 -2.09 6.06
C ALA A 67 8.85 -0.91 5.86
N ALA A 68 9.18 -0.21 6.94
CA ALA A 68 9.95 1.02 6.91
C ALA A 68 10.99 1.03 8.03
N HIS A 69 12.26 1.28 7.71
CA HIS A 69 13.32 1.31 8.73
C HIS A 69 13.15 2.51 9.67
N LYS A 70 13.03 2.27 10.99
CA LYS A 70 12.72 3.29 12.00
C LYS A 70 13.91 4.20 12.34
N VAL A 71 15.10 3.89 11.84
CA VAL A 71 16.33 4.66 12.05
C VAL A 71 17.01 4.92 10.71
N PHE A 72 17.79 6.00 10.62
CA PHE A 72 18.59 6.26 9.42
C PHE A 72 19.80 5.31 9.39
N ALA A 73 20.07 4.66 8.26
CA ALA A 73 21.20 3.74 8.15
C ALA A 73 22.54 4.47 8.28
N ARG A 74 22.62 5.75 7.88
CA ARG A 74 23.85 6.55 7.99
C ARG A 74 24.37 6.77 9.41
N ASN A 75 23.51 6.75 10.43
CA ASN A 75 23.89 7.16 11.79
C ASN A 75 23.13 6.48 12.93
N GLY A 76 22.17 5.61 12.65
CA GLY A 76 21.37 4.88 13.64
C GLY A 76 20.42 5.76 14.46
N LYS A 77 20.25 7.06 14.13
CA LYS A 77 19.30 7.94 14.82
C LYS A 77 17.87 7.67 14.35
N PRO A 78 16.86 7.96 15.18
CA PRO A 78 15.46 7.84 14.78
C PRO A 78 15.19 8.55 13.45
N ASN A 79 14.51 7.84 12.54
CA ASN A 79 13.99 8.40 11.30
C ASN A 79 12.52 8.79 11.55
N PRO A 80 12.17 10.08 11.75
CA PRO A 80 10.79 10.48 12.02
C PRO A 80 9.89 10.45 10.77
N VAL A 81 10.45 10.31 9.58
CA VAL A 81 9.73 10.40 8.29
C VAL A 81 9.65 9.07 7.55
N HIS A 82 10.07 7.96 8.18
CA HIS A 82 10.09 6.63 7.58
C HIS A 82 8.77 6.21 6.91
N LEU A 83 7.62 6.45 7.55
CA LEU A 83 6.31 6.14 6.98
C LEU A 83 5.88 7.14 5.89
N PHE A 84 6.30 8.41 6.01
CA PHE A 84 6.01 9.43 5.01
C PHE A 84 6.74 9.14 3.69
N ASP A 85 8.02 8.79 3.76
CA ASP A 85 8.83 8.43 2.61
C ASP A 85 8.32 7.13 1.96
N CYS A 86 7.91 6.12 2.77
CA CYS A 86 7.24 4.92 2.26
C CYS A 86 5.90 5.21 1.58
N GLY A 87 5.13 6.20 2.08
CA GLY A 87 3.89 6.65 1.44
C GLY A 87 4.14 7.21 0.04
N SER A 88 5.25 7.92 -0.15
CA SER A 88 5.65 8.44 -1.46
C SER A 88 6.07 7.32 -2.42
N ALA A 89 6.80 6.31 -1.93
CA ALA A 89 7.11 5.11 -2.71
C ALA A 89 5.85 4.33 -3.12
N PHE A 90 4.88 4.21 -2.23
CA PHE A 90 3.59 3.59 -2.53
C PHE A 90 2.78 4.40 -3.56
N GLU A 91 2.75 5.73 -3.46
CA GLU A 91 2.03 6.57 -4.42
C GLU A 91 2.61 6.44 -5.83
N ASN A 92 3.94 6.45 -5.99
CA ASN A 92 4.57 6.18 -7.27
C ASN A 92 4.16 4.81 -7.85
N LEU A 93 4.09 3.78 -7.00
CA LEU A 93 3.62 2.44 -7.40
C LEU A 93 2.16 2.46 -7.85
N CYS A 94 1.28 3.17 -7.15
CA CYS A 94 -0.13 3.34 -7.52
C CYS A 94 -0.29 4.04 -8.87
N LEU A 95 0.48 5.11 -9.11
CA LEU A 95 0.49 5.83 -10.38
C LEU A 95 0.97 4.93 -11.54
N GLN A 96 2.05 4.19 -11.32
CA GLN A 96 2.56 3.24 -12.31
C GLN A 96 1.57 2.10 -12.59
N GLY A 97 0.93 1.55 -11.55
CA GLY A 97 -0.10 0.53 -11.70
C GLY A 97 -1.29 1.03 -12.50
N THR A 98 -1.75 2.25 -12.20
CA THR A 98 -2.84 2.90 -12.96
C THR A 98 -2.45 3.08 -14.43
N ALA A 99 -1.22 3.55 -14.70
CA ALA A 99 -0.72 3.73 -16.07
C ALA A 99 -0.63 2.41 -16.86
N MET A 100 -0.41 1.29 -16.17
CA MET A 100 -0.40 -0.06 -16.75
C MET A 100 -1.80 -0.70 -16.85
N GLY A 101 -2.85 0.00 -16.42
CA GLY A 101 -4.22 -0.55 -16.37
C GLY A 101 -4.43 -1.60 -15.28
N LEU A 102 -3.58 -1.61 -14.25
CA LEU A 102 -3.70 -2.46 -13.07
C LEU A 102 -4.50 -1.76 -11.97
N VAL A 103 -5.15 -2.55 -11.13
CA VAL A 103 -5.70 -2.12 -9.84
C VAL A 103 -4.60 -2.24 -8.79
N VAL A 104 -4.35 -1.16 -8.04
CA VAL A 104 -3.52 -1.16 -6.83
C VAL A 104 -4.38 -0.63 -5.69
N HIS A 105 -4.59 -1.43 -4.65
CA HIS A 105 -5.50 -1.08 -3.55
C HIS A 105 -4.82 -1.23 -2.19
N GLY A 106 -4.58 -0.12 -1.50
CA GLY A 106 -4.00 -0.08 -0.15
C GLY A 106 -4.98 -0.56 0.94
N MET A 107 -4.44 -1.13 2.01
CA MET A 107 -5.18 -1.79 3.08
C MET A 107 -4.52 -1.57 4.44
N SER A 108 -5.29 -1.08 5.41
CA SER A 108 -4.95 -1.15 6.84
C SER A 108 -5.63 -2.33 7.55
N GLY A 109 -6.61 -2.98 6.93
CA GLY A 109 -7.33 -4.12 7.52
C GLY A 109 -6.52 -5.42 7.48
N PHE A 110 -5.52 -5.55 8.36
CA PHE A 110 -4.74 -6.76 8.57
C PHE A 110 -4.16 -6.79 9.99
N ASP A 111 -3.64 -7.94 10.40
CA ASP A 111 -3.11 -8.14 11.75
C ASP A 111 -1.68 -7.59 11.91
N TYR A 112 -1.59 -6.31 12.29
CA TYR A 112 -0.32 -5.62 12.56
C TYR A 112 0.51 -6.28 13.68
N ALA A 113 -0.13 -7.00 14.62
CA ALA A 113 0.58 -7.65 15.72
C ALA A 113 1.21 -8.97 15.28
N LYS A 114 0.54 -9.72 14.41
CA LYS A 114 1.04 -11.00 13.88
C LYS A 114 2.00 -10.84 12.71
N ALA A 115 1.82 -9.83 11.86
CA ALA A 115 2.59 -9.67 10.63
C ALA A 115 4.12 -9.69 10.84
N PRO A 116 4.70 -9.01 11.86
CA PRO A 116 6.15 -9.05 12.06
C PRO A 116 6.68 -10.45 12.33
N ALA A 117 6.03 -11.20 13.23
CA ALA A 117 6.44 -12.55 13.58
C ALA A 117 6.26 -13.52 12.41
N ALA A 118 5.14 -13.43 11.68
CA ALA A 118 4.85 -14.30 10.55
C ALA A 118 5.83 -14.09 9.38
N LEU A 119 6.21 -12.84 9.13
CA LEU A 119 7.06 -12.47 7.99
C LEU A 119 8.54 -12.28 8.34
N GLY A 120 8.92 -12.51 9.61
CA GLY A 120 10.29 -12.34 10.08
C GLY A 120 10.80 -10.90 10.00
N ILE A 121 9.92 -9.91 10.22
CA ILE A 121 10.27 -8.49 10.16
C ILE A 121 11.00 -8.12 11.47
N PRO A 122 12.24 -7.61 11.39
CA PRO A 122 12.99 -7.20 12.58
C PRO A 122 12.35 -6.00 13.30
N ASP A 123 12.64 -5.89 14.60
CA ASP A 123 12.14 -4.80 15.44
C ASP A 123 12.61 -3.42 14.99
N GLU A 124 13.69 -3.29 14.20
CA GLU A 124 14.09 -2.00 13.63
C GLU A 124 13.16 -1.48 12.52
N TYR A 125 12.20 -2.27 12.05
CA TYR A 125 11.23 -1.87 11.03
C TYR A 125 9.85 -1.59 11.63
N ALA A 126 9.19 -0.56 11.13
CA ALA A 126 7.76 -0.33 11.32
C ALA A 126 6.98 -1.00 10.19
N VAL A 127 5.83 -1.59 10.50
CA VAL A 127 4.88 -2.09 9.51
C VAL A 127 3.92 -0.95 9.14
N ALA A 128 3.85 -0.59 7.85
CA ALA A 128 3.06 0.53 7.37
C ALA A 128 1.64 0.11 6.95
N ALA A 129 1.55 -0.63 5.85
CA ALA A 129 0.29 -1.06 5.24
C ALA A 129 0.50 -2.32 4.40
N MET A 130 -0.60 -2.96 4.02
CA MET A 130 -0.61 -3.95 2.93
C MET A 130 -1.29 -3.37 1.70
N PHE A 131 -1.05 -3.94 0.52
CA PHE A 131 -1.82 -3.63 -0.67
C PHE A 131 -1.95 -4.85 -1.58
N ALA A 132 -3.00 -4.82 -2.41
CA ALA A 132 -3.27 -5.83 -3.41
C ALA A 132 -3.04 -5.24 -4.82
N VAL A 133 -2.49 -6.05 -5.72
CA VAL A 133 -2.35 -5.70 -7.14
C VAL A 133 -2.99 -6.78 -8.00
N GLY A 134 -3.69 -6.38 -9.06
CA GLY A 134 -4.23 -7.32 -10.05
C GLY A 134 -4.92 -6.61 -11.19
N ARG A 135 -5.40 -7.37 -12.17
CA ARG A 135 -6.17 -6.80 -13.29
C ARG A 135 -7.61 -6.48 -12.87
N PRO A 136 -8.23 -5.40 -13.38
CA PRO A 136 -9.64 -5.10 -13.15
C PRO A 136 -10.52 -6.30 -13.51
N GLY A 137 -11.39 -6.72 -12.59
CA GLY A 137 -12.32 -7.84 -12.82
C GLY A 137 -13.73 -7.33 -13.09
N ASP A 138 -14.66 -8.25 -13.31
CA ASP A 138 -16.09 -7.93 -13.39
C ASP A 138 -16.62 -7.52 -11.99
N PRO A 139 -17.13 -6.29 -11.82
CA PRO A 139 -17.70 -5.83 -10.55
C PRO A 139 -18.82 -6.75 -10.04
N GLN A 140 -19.57 -7.44 -10.92
CA GLN A 140 -20.65 -8.35 -10.52
C GLN A 140 -20.14 -9.56 -9.72
N GLN A 141 -18.85 -9.86 -9.79
CA GLN A 141 -18.22 -10.94 -9.02
C GLN A 141 -17.85 -10.53 -7.59
N LEU A 142 -17.97 -9.24 -7.24
CA LEU A 142 -17.80 -8.76 -5.87
C LEU A 142 -19.06 -9.09 -5.04
N PRO A 143 -18.94 -9.28 -3.71
CA PRO A 143 -20.13 -9.33 -2.85
C PRO A 143 -20.93 -8.02 -2.95
N GLU A 144 -22.27 -8.08 -2.86
CA GLU A 144 -23.19 -6.95 -3.13
C GLU A 144 -22.76 -5.61 -2.51
N GLY A 145 -22.34 -5.61 -1.24
CA GLY A 145 -21.90 -4.39 -0.55
C GLY A 145 -20.66 -3.73 -1.17
N TYR A 146 -19.79 -4.51 -1.82
CA TYR A 146 -18.60 -3.99 -2.50
C TYR A 146 -18.89 -3.56 -3.95
N GLN A 147 -19.94 -4.10 -4.59
CA GLN A 147 -20.31 -3.69 -5.96
C GLN A 147 -20.64 -2.20 -6.01
N GLU A 148 -21.41 -1.71 -5.05
CA GLU A 148 -21.77 -0.28 -4.93
C GLU A 148 -20.58 0.64 -4.64
N MET A 149 -19.49 0.08 -4.11
CA MET A 149 -18.24 0.78 -3.81
C MET A 149 -17.25 0.78 -4.97
N GLU A 150 -17.48 -0.02 -6.02
CA GLU A 150 -16.62 -0.12 -7.21
C GLU A 150 -16.81 1.09 -8.15
N LYS A 151 -16.59 2.29 -7.60
CA LYS A 151 -16.64 3.57 -8.30
C LYS A 151 -15.61 4.52 -7.70
N PRO A 152 -15.05 5.46 -8.49
CA PRO A 152 -14.11 6.45 -7.97
C PRO A 152 -14.70 7.23 -6.78
N SER A 153 -13.90 7.36 -5.72
CA SER A 153 -14.28 8.16 -4.56
C SER A 153 -14.08 9.66 -4.83
N GLY A 154 -14.93 10.49 -4.23
CA GLY A 154 -14.74 11.94 -4.22
C GLY A 154 -13.57 12.38 -3.34
N ARG A 155 -13.26 13.68 -3.36
CA ARG A 155 -12.37 14.34 -2.40
C ARG A 155 -13.07 15.58 -1.87
N ARG A 156 -12.79 15.94 -0.62
CA ARG A 156 -13.20 17.23 -0.06
C ARG A 156 -12.60 18.38 -0.89
N PRO A 157 -13.20 19.58 -0.89
CA PRO A 157 -12.62 20.76 -1.51
C PRO A 157 -11.16 20.97 -1.11
N VAL A 158 -10.31 21.38 -2.06
CA VAL A 158 -8.86 21.54 -1.82
C VAL A 158 -8.58 22.56 -0.71
N GLN A 159 -9.43 23.59 -0.59
CA GLN A 159 -9.36 24.63 0.43
C GLN A 159 -9.48 24.11 1.86
N GLU A 160 -10.09 22.93 2.05
CA GLU A 160 -10.15 22.28 3.37
C GLU A 160 -8.83 21.58 3.74
N SER A 161 -7.88 21.48 2.82
CA SER A 161 -6.60 20.78 3.02
C SER A 161 -5.39 21.71 2.99
N ILE A 162 -5.59 23.01 2.75
CA ILE A 162 -4.52 24.01 2.70
C ILE A 162 -4.89 25.22 3.56
N CYS A 163 -3.91 25.79 4.24
CA CYS A 163 -4.03 27.10 4.87
C CYS A 163 -2.70 27.84 4.73
N GLU A 164 -2.74 29.14 4.43
CA GLU A 164 -1.54 29.98 4.43
C GLU A 164 -1.19 30.38 5.88
N GLY A 165 0.08 30.19 6.26
CA GLY A 165 0.58 30.61 7.57
C GLY A 165 0.31 29.60 8.70
N LYS A 166 -0.22 30.07 9.83
CA LYS A 166 -0.47 29.24 11.02
C LYS A 166 -1.65 28.30 10.78
N PHE A 167 -1.70 27.21 11.54
CA PHE A 167 -2.80 26.25 11.52
C PHE A 167 -4.17 26.95 11.60
N ALA A 168 -4.97 26.83 10.56
CA ALA A 168 -6.27 27.50 10.43
C ALA A 168 -7.32 26.57 9.80
N PHE A 169 -7.31 25.30 10.20
CA PHE A 169 -8.36 24.35 9.83
C PHE A 169 -9.47 24.40 10.90
N GLY A 170 -10.71 24.72 10.50
CA GLY A 170 -11.88 24.68 11.40
C GLY A 170 -12.40 26.02 11.95
N THR A 171 -11.96 27.17 11.46
CA THR A 171 -12.64 28.45 11.73
C THR A 171 -13.61 28.78 10.61
N GLN A 172 -14.89 28.46 10.77
CA GLN A 172 -15.90 29.32 10.15
C GLN A 172 -15.77 30.68 10.84
N ALA A 173 -15.34 31.70 10.12
CA ALA A 173 -15.48 33.07 10.59
C ALA A 173 -16.98 33.33 10.73
N SER A 174 -17.43 33.52 11.97
CA SER A 174 -18.70 34.17 12.30
C SER A 174 -18.72 35.60 11.78
#